data_AF-A0A963RQV7-F1
#
_entry.id   AF-A0A963RQV7-F1
#
_cell.length_a   1.000
_cell.length_b   1.000
_cell.length_c   1.000
_cell.angle_alpha   90.00
_cell.angle_beta   90.00
_cell.angle_gamma   90.00
#
_symmetry.space_group_name_H-M   'P 1'
#
loop_
_entity.id
_entity.type
_entity.pdbx_description
1 polymer ?
#
loop_
_entity_poly.entity_id
_entity_poly.type
_entity_poly.pdbx_seq_one_letter_code
_entity_poly.pdbx_strand_id
1 'polypeptide(L)' 'GLLNLAAGGVAVLVILGVTVLQWPYGTWTAIAGSTIWCKLFADFALSRHAHMRARNAVRQPRGG' A
#
# COMPACT_ATOMS: atom_id res chain seq x y z
N GLY A 1 -7.54 5.35 0.15
CA GLY A 1 -8.71 4.47 0.39
C GLY A 1 -8.35 3.03 0.11
N LEU A 2 -8.26 2.66 -1.17
CA LEU A 2 -8.08 1.26 -1.62
C LEU A 2 -6.83 0.56 -1.05
N LEU A 3 -5.68 1.24 -1.01
CA LEU A 3 -4.43 0.68 -0.46
C LEU A 3 -4.51 0.37 1.03
N ASN A 4 -5.17 1.22 1.81
CA ASN A 4 -5.38 0.97 3.23
C ASN A 4 -6.34 -0.21 3.46
N LEU A 5 -7.36 -0.35 2.60
CA LEU A 5 -8.29 -1.48 2.63
C LEU A 5 -7.58 -2.79 2.27
N ALA A 6 -6.74 -2.79 1.22
CA ALA A 6 -5.95 -3.95 0.83
C ALA A 6 -4.97 -4.35 1.95
N ALA A 7 -4.24 -3.39 2.52
CA ALA A 7 -3.31 -3.65 3.62
C ALA A 7 -4.03 -4.17 4.88
N GLY A 8 -5.20 -3.60 5.22
CA GLY A 8 -6.04 -4.08 6.33
C GLY A 8 -6.58 -5.49 6.09
N GLY A 9 -7.03 -5.78 4.87
CA GLY A 9 -7.52 -7.11 4.49
C GLY A 9 -6.42 -8.18 4.58
N VAL A 10 -5.21 -7.88 4.13
CA VAL A 10 -4.09 -8.81 4.27
C VAL A 10 -3.68 -8.97 5.74
N ALA A 11 -3.73 -7.91 6.56
CA ALA A 11 -3.48 -8.03 8.00
C ALA A 11 -4.46 -9.00 8.67
N VAL A 12 -5.77 -8.90 8.37
CA VAL A 12 -6.78 -9.84 8.86
C VAL A 12 -6.49 -11.27 8.38
N LEU A 13 -6.13 -11.44 7.10
CA LEU A 13 -5.81 -12.75 6.53
C LEU A 13 -4.60 -13.39 7.21
N VAL A 14 -3.53 -12.62 7.46
CA VAL A 14 -2.34 -13.09 8.17
C VAL A 14 -2.69 -13.49 9.62
N ILE A 15 -3.49 -12.69 10.32
CA ILE A 15 -3.93 -13.01 11.69
C ILE A 15 -4.71 -14.33 11.72
N LEU A 16 -5.66 -14.52 10.80
CA LEU A 16 -6.40 -15.77 10.69
C LEU A 16 -5.50 -16.94 10.28
N GLY A 17 -4.55 -16.73 9.36
CA GLY A 17 -3.58 -17.73 8.93
C GLY A 17 -2.69 -18.22 10.08
N VAL A 18 -2.26 -17.32 10.97
CA VAL A 18 -1.46 -17.68 12.15
C VAL A 18 -2.31 -18.35 13.23
N THR A 19 -3.47 -17.78 13.56
CA THR A 19 -4.26 -18.24 14.71
C THR A 19 -5.11 -19.47 14.43
N VAL A 20 -5.72 -19.55 13.24
CA VAL A 20 -6.65 -20.63 12.87
C VAL A 20 -5.92 -21.74 12.10
N LEU A 21 -5.13 -21.36 11.08
CA LEU A 21 -4.44 -22.33 10.21
C LEU A 21 -3.05 -22.74 10.72
N GLN A 22 -2.57 -22.11 11.80
CA GLN A 22 -1.24 -22.36 12.39
C GLN A 22 -0.12 -22.31 11.35
N TRP A 23 -0.15 -21.30 10.47
CA TRP A 23 0.83 -21.19 9.40
C TRP A 23 2.27 -21.12 9.93
N PRO A 24 3.20 -21.86 9.29
CA PRO A 24 4.60 -21.84 9.68
C PRO A 24 5.19 -20.44 9.51
N TYR A 25 6.18 -20.14 10.35
CA TYR A 25 6.78 -18.80 10.44
C TYR A 25 7.14 -18.20 9.10
N GLY A 26 7.77 -18.98 8.21
CA GLY A 26 8.16 -18.51 6.88
C GLY A 26 6.99 -18.05 6.01
N THR A 27 5.82 -18.70 6.11
CA THR A 27 4.67 -18.38 5.25
C THR A 27 4.04 -17.05 5.65
N TRP A 28 3.68 -16.89 6.93
CA TRP A 28 2.98 -15.68 7.36
C TRP A 28 3.90 -14.45 7.36
N THR A 29 5.20 -14.62 7.68
CA THR A 29 6.16 -13.51 7.63
C THR A 29 6.46 -13.08 6.21
N ALA A 30 6.52 -13.99 5.24
CA ALA A 30 6.69 -13.62 3.84
C ALA A 30 5.50 -12.81 3.33
N ILE A 31 4.27 -13.20 3.66
CA ILE A 31 3.05 -12.50 3.25
C ILE A 31 2.96 -11.13 3.95
N ALA A 32 3.13 -11.09 5.27
CA ALA A 32 3.09 -9.85 6.03
C ALA A 32 4.20 -8.88 5.58
N GLY A 33 5.43 -9.38 5.44
CA GLY A 33 6.59 -8.60 5.01
C GLY A 33 6.40 -8.02 3.62
N SER A 34 6.08 -8.86 2.63
CA SER A 34 5.85 -8.39 1.25
C SER A 34 4.72 -7.36 1.17
N THR A 35 3.64 -7.55 1.94
CA THR A 35 2.53 -6.59 2.00
C THR A 35 2.96 -5.23 2.55
N ILE A 36 3.77 -5.20 3.62
CA ILE A 36 4.30 -3.95 4.17
C ILE A 36 5.15 -3.22 3.13
N TRP A 37 6.04 -3.94 2.45
CA TRP A 37 6.87 -3.37 1.38
C TRP A 37 6.02 -2.83 0.23
N CYS A 38 5.03 -3.60 -0.23
CA CYS A 38 4.10 -3.16 -1.28
C CYS A 38 3.37 -1.87 -0.89
N LYS A 39 2.93 -1.75 0.37
CA LYS A 39 2.29 -0.52 0.86
C LYS A 39 3.24 0.67 0.80
N LEU A 40 4.47 0.51 1.32
CA LEU A 40 5.47 1.59 1.32
C LEU A 40 5.81 2.06 -0.10
N PHE A 41 6.02 1.13 -1.04
CA PHE A 41 6.28 1.49 -2.44
C PHE A 41 5.08 2.16 -3.11
N ALA A 42 3.86 1.69 -2.83
CA ALA A 42 2.65 2.27 -3.39
C ALA A 42 2.41 3.69 -2.85
N ASP A 43 2.59 3.91 -1.55
CA ASP A 43 2.48 5.23 -0.91
C ASP A 43 3.54 6.20 -1.46
N PHE A 44 4.79 5.72 -1.64
CA PHE A 44 5.85 6.51 -2.27
C PHE A 44 5.54 6.88 -3.73
N ALA A 45 5.11 5.92 -4.54
CA ALA A 45 4.77 6.14 -5.94
C ALA A 45 3.59 7.12 -6.09
N LEU A 46 2.54 6.95 -5.28
CA LEU A 46 1.39 7.86 -5.28
C LEU A 46 1.77 9.27 -4.85
N SER A 47 2.57 9.42 -3.80
CA SER A 47 3.08 10.72 -3.36
C SER A 47 3.83 11.43 -4.49
N ARG A 48 4.69 10.71 -5.23
CA ARG A 48 5.42 11.29 -6.37
C ARG A 48 4.49 11.71 -7.53
N HIS A 49 3.46 10.92 -7.84
CA HIS A 49 2.45 11.29 -8.83
C HIS A 49 1.63 12.52 -8.41
N ALA A 50 1.28 12.62 -7.12
CA ALA A 50 0.56 13.77 -6.57
C ALA A 50 1.40 15.06 -6.68
N HIS A 51 2.69 15.01 -6.34
CA HIS A 51 3.59 16.15 -6.51
C HIS A 51 3.79 16.54 -7.99
N MET A 52 3.89 15.58 -8.91
CA MET A 52 3.93 15.89 -10.35
C MET A 52 2.64 16.57 -10.83
N ARG A 53 1.46 16.08 -10.41
CA ARG A 53 0.18 16.73 -10.71
C ARG A 53 0.10 18.15 -10.16
N ALA A 54 0.53 18.37 -8.91
CA ALA A 54 0.55 19.69 -8.29
C ALA A 54 1.46 20.67 -9.05
N ARG A 55 2.66 20.23 -9.48
CA ARG A 55 3.59 21.04 -10.29
C ARG A 55 2.98 21.41 -11.65
N ASN A 56 2.28 20.48 -12.30
CA ASN A 56 1.61 20.73 -13.58
C ASN A 56 0.42 21.70 -13.43
N ALA A 57 -0.33 21.62 -12.33
CA ALA A 57 -1.43 22.53 -12.02
C ALA A 57 -0.94 23.99 -11.81
N VAL A 58 0.21 24.18 -11.15
CA VAL A 58 0.84 25.51 -11.00
C VAL A 58 1.36 26.03 -12.34
N ARG A 59 1.80 25.15 -13.25
CA ARG A 59 2.33 25.53 -14.55
C ARG A 59 1.25 25.90 -15.57
N GLN A 60 -0.02 25.58 -15.33
CA GLN A 60 -1.10 25.92 -16.25
C GLN A 60 -1.33 27.44 -16.23
N PRO A 61 -1.10 28.18 -17.34
CA PRO A 61 -1.44 29.58 -17.40
C PRO A 61 -2.97 29.69 -17.28
N ARG A 62 -3.46 30.60 -16.42
CA ARG A 62 -4.86 30.98 -16.37
C ARG A 62 -5.23 31.69 -17.68
N GLY A 63 -5.51 30.93 -18.73
CA GLY A 63 -5.90 31.42 -20.06
C GLY A 63 -7.29 30.94 -20.39
N GLY A 64 -8.23 31.88 -20.39
CA GLY A 64 -9.66 31.74 -20.63
C GLY A 64 -10.36 32.97 -20.08
#